data_AF-A0A1I2IG84-F1
#
_entry.id   AF-A0A1I2IG84-F1
#
_cell.length_a   1.000
_cell.length_b   1.000
_cell.length_c   1.000
_cell.angle_alpha   90.00
_cell.angle_beta   90.00
_cell.angle_gamma   90.00
#
_symmetry.space_group_name_H-M   'P 1'
#
loop_
_entity.id
_entity.type
_entity.pdbx_description
1 polymer ?
#
loop_
_entity_poly.entity_id
_entity_poly.type
_entity_poly.pdbx_seq_one_letter_code
_entity_poly.pdbx_strand_id
1 'polypeptide(L)'
;MDIAPLALLVLFFIACILWWRERMRAQHLLREQHRRNAELMRTTERCESLARLHRSAEERERLYADGHAAIRAQLENLLASGPVAAQADLARTLLQHLDATAALIDDVPRTLSETLQAVRSEATRRLTTPAARLDWDCAENLPDLPLAPDQALRLLRRVRETLDELLEDQGQALCIRIDRTGAKLTFEITHENATHVPREAIVRFALPRADTGA
;
A
#
# COMPACT_ATOMS: atom_id res chain seq x y z
N MET A 1 -14.48 -88.04 22.07
CA MET A 1 -13.81 -86.85 21.52
C MET A 1 -13.98 -85.74 22.53
N ASP A 2 -12.90 -85.36 23.21
CA ASP A 2 -12.96 -84.33 24.25
C ASP A 2 -13.14 -82.95 23.62
N ILE A 3 -14.19 -82.25 24.05
CA ILE A 3 -14.59 -80.91 23.54
C ILE A 3 -13.78 -79.79 24.24
N ALA A 4 -13.17 -80.11 25.39
CA ALA A 4 -12.38 -79.19 26.22
C ALA A 4 -11.24 -78.44 25.48
N PRO A 5 -10.40 -79.05 24.63
CA PRO A 5 -9.32 -78.33 23.94
C PRO A 5 -9.83 -77.31 22.92
N LEU A 6 -10.95 -77.60 22.25
CA LEU A 6 -11.59 -76.68 21.30
C LEU A 6 -12.15 -75.45 22.02
N ALA A 7 -12.79 -75.64 23.18
CA ALA A 7 -13.32 -74.54 23.98
C ALA A 7 -12.21 -73.57 24.46
N LEU A 8 -11.06 -74.11 24.88
CA LEU A 8 -9.90 -73.30 25.28
C LEU A 8 -9.31 -72.51 24.11
N LEU A 9 -9.18 -73.11 22.93
CA LEU A 9 -8.73 -72.42 21.72
C LEU A 9 -9.65 -71.26 21.34
N VAL A 10 -10.97 -71.47 21.43
CA VAL A 10 -11.96 -70.42 21.14
C VAL A 10 -11.85 -69.26 22.14
N LEU A 11 -11.72 -69.54 23.44
CA LEU A 11 -11.53 -68.49 24.45
C LEU A 11 -10.24 -67.71 24.25
N PHE A 12 -9.14 -68.39 23.90
CA PHE A 12 -7.87 -67.75 23.60
C PHE A 12 -7.99 -66.83 22.37
N PHE A 13 -8.65 -67.28 21.31
CA PHE A 13 -8.89 -66.47 20.11
C PHE A 13 -9.73 -65.23 20.42
N ILE A 14 -10.79 -65.37 21.23
CA ILE A 14 -11.64 -64.26 21.67
C ILE A 14 -10.81 -63.26 22.48
N ALA A 15 -9.98 -63.72 23.42
CA ALA A 15 -9.11 -62.86 24.23
C ALA A 15 -8.11 -62.09 23.35
N CYS A 16 -7.48 -62.75 22.37
CA CYS A 16 -6.59 -62.10 21.39
C CYS A 16 -7.32 -61.04 20.57
N ILE A 17 -8.54 -61.31 20.09
CA ILE A 17 -9.34 -60.35 19.31
C ILE A 17 -9.71 -59.13 20.17
N LEU A 18 -10.13 -59.34 21.42
CA LEU A 18 -10.48 -58.24 22.32
C LEU A 18 -9.28 -57.36 22.65
N TRP A 19 -8.13 -57.99 22.97
CA TRP A 19 -6.88 -57.29 23.22
C TRP A 19 -6.41 -56.50 21.99
N TRP A 20 -6.47 -57.10 20.80
CA TRP A 20 -6.12 -56.42 19.55
C TRP A 20 -7.05 -55.25 19.27
N ARG A 21 -8.36 -55.39 19.50
CA ARG A 21 -9.35 -54.32 19.30
C ARG A 21 -9.08 -53.14 20.22
N GLU A 22 -8.78 -53.40 21.49
CA GLU A 22 -8.50 -52.36 22.48
C GLU A 22 -7.16 -51.65 22.20
N ARG A 23 -6.14 -52.41 21.80
CA ARG A 23 -4.87 -51.87 21.34
C ARG A 23 -5.03 -50.99 20.10
N MET A 24 -5.85 -51.41 19.14
CA MET A 24 -6.15 -50.64 17.92
C MET A 24 -6.89 -49.34 18.23
N ARG A 25 -7.85 -49.37 19.16
CA ARG A 25 -8.55 -48.15 19.63
C ARG A 25 -7.59 -47.16 20.29
N ALA A 26 -6.72 -47.66 21.17
CA ALA A 26 -5.71 -46.82 21.82
C ALA A 26 -4.75 -46.19 20.80
N GLN A 27 -4.30 -46.96 19.80
CA GLN A 27 -3.46 -46.43 18.73
C GLN A 27 -4.18 -45.42 17.84
N HIS A 28 -5.47 -45.62 17.54
CA HIS A 28 -6.26 -44.64 16.80
C HIS A 28 -6.38 -43.32 17.54
N LEU A 29 -6.72 -43.35 18.84
CA LEU A 29 -6.82 -42.15 19.67
C LEU A 29 -5.49 -41.40 19.77
N LEU A 30 -4.38 -42.12 19.92
CA LEU A 30 -3.05 -41.50 19.92
C LEU A 30 -2.72 -40.85 18.58
N ARG A 31 -3.01 -41.51 17.46
CA ARG A 31 -2.81 -40.94 16.12
C ARG A 31 -3.66 -39.70 15.90
N GLU A 32 -4.90 -39.69 16.34
CA GLU A 32 -5.77 -38.52 16.28
C GLU A 32 -5.24 -37.36 17.14
N GLN A 33 -4.81 -37.65 18.37
CA GLN A 33 -4.17 -36.66 19.23
C GLN A 33 -2.91 -36.08 18.59
N HIS A 34 -2.03 -36.92 18.04
CA HIS A 34 -0.84 -36.45 17.34
C HIS A 34 -1.19 -35.62 16.10
N ARG A 35 -2.22 -36.00 15.35
CA ARG A 35 -2.70 -35.21 14.20
C ARG A 35 -3.22 -33.84 14.63
N ARG A 36 -4.09 -33.80 15.64
CA ARG A 36 -4.62 -32.55 16.20
C ARG A 36 -3.52 -31.66 16.74
N ASN A 37 -2.57 -32.23 17.47
CA ASN A 37 -1.46 -31.48 18.03
C ASN A 37 -0.53 -30.93 16.94
N ALA A 38 -0.22 -31.73 15.91
CA ALA A 38 0.55 -31.28 14.76
C ALA A 38 -0.18 -30.18 13.96
N GLU A 39 -1.51 -30.25 13.85
CA GLU A 39 -2.32 -29.22 13.23
C GLU A 39 -2.30 -27.92 14.04
N LEU A 40 -2.50 -28.01 15.36
CA LEU A 40 -2.39 -26.87 16.28
C LEU A 40 -1.02 -26.21 16.16
N MET A 41 0.08 -26.98 16.21
CA MET A 41 1.45 -26.44 16.05
C MET A 41 1.63 -25.69 14.73
N ARG A 42 1.13 -26.24 13.62
CA ARG A 42 1.20 -25.56 12.31
C ARG A 42 0.40 -24.26 12.31
N THR A 43 -0.77 -24.24 12.94
CA THR A 43 -1.58 -23.01 13.03
C THR A 43 -0.93 -21.95 13.90
N THR A 44 -0.34 -22.33 15.03
CA THR A 44 0.37 -21.39 15.92
C THR A 44 1.61 -20.82 15.23
N GLU A 45 2.39 -21.64 14.55
CA GLU A 45 3.56 -21.19 13.77
C GLU A 45 3.16 -20.18 12.67
N ARG A 46 2.05 -20.44 11.97
CA ARG A 46 1.50 -19.51 10.97
C ARG A 46 1.08 -18.20 11.61
N CYS A 47 0.30 -18.24 12.70
CA CYS A 47 -0.13 -17.03 13.40
C CYS A 47 1.06 -16.22 13.92
N GLU A 48 2.07 -16.87 14.49
CA GLU A 48 3.29 -16.19 14.93
C GLU A 48 4.06 -15.55 13.78
N SER A 49 4.15 -16.24 12.63
CA SER A 49 4.83 -15.69 11.45
C SER A 49 4.13 -14.42 10.94
N LEU A 50 2.80 -14.43 10.89
CA LEU A 50 2.01 -13.26 10.52
C LEU A 50 2.16 -12.14 11.56
N ALA A 51 2.10 -12.47 12.85
CA ALA A 51 2.30 -11.50 13.93
C ALA A 51 3.72 -10.89 13.92
N ARG A 52 4.75 -11.62 13.49
CA ARG A 52 6.10 -11.09 13.29
C ARG A 52 6.15 -10.11 12.11
N LEU A 53 5.52 -10.45 10.99
CA LEU A 53 5.44 -9.57 9.82
C LEU A 53 4.68 -8.27 10.13
N HIS A 54 3.54 -8.37 10.82
CA HIS A 54 2.75 -7.20 11.25
C HIS A 54 3.56 -6.30 12.19
N ARG A 55 4.17 -6.84 13.25
CA ARG A 55 5.02 -6.06 14.15
C ARG A 55 6.17 -5.37 13.44
N SER A 56 6.81 -6.04 12.47
CA SER A 56 7.88 -5.43 11.68
C SER A 56 7.39 -4.32 10.74
N ALA A 57 6.16 -4.42 10.24
CA ALA A 57 5.55 -3.35 9.44
C ALA A 57 5.21 -2.14 10.29
N GLU A 58 4.55 -2.35 11.44
CA GLU A 58 4.21 -1.30 12.41
C GLU A 58 5.46 -0.59 12.92
N GLU A 59 6.53 -1.33 13.23
CA GLU A 59 7.77 -0.72 13.70
C GLU A 59 8.43 0.14 12.61
N ARG A 60 8.40 -0.30 11.35
CA ARG A 60 8.89 0.52 10.23
C ARG A 60 8.08 1.81 10.10
N GLU A 61 6.77 1.72 10.19
CA GLU A 61 5.87 2.87 10.12
C GLU A 61 6.15 3.88 11.24
N ARG A 62 6.33 3.39 12.48
CA ARG A 62 6.75 4.22 13.62
C ARG A 62 8.09 4.89 13.39
N LEU A 63 9.11 4.14 12.96
CA LEU A 63 10.43 4.70 12.65
C LEU A 63 10.37 5.77 11.56
N TYR A 64 9.51 5.60 10.55
CA TYR A 64 9.29 6.62 9.51
C TYR A 64 8.62 7.86 10.07
N ALA A 65 7.59 7.71 10.91
CA ALA A 65 6.90 8.83 11.55
C ALA A 65 7.84 9.62 12.49
N ASP A 66 8.62 8.93 13.31
CA ASP A 66 9.59 9.55 14.22
C ASP A 66 10.70 10.27 13.44
N GLY A 67 11.19 9.65 12.36
CA GLY A 67 12.17 10.26 11.46
C GLY A 67 11.62 11.52 10.79
N HIS A 68 10.37 11.50 10.33
CA HIS A 68 9.70 12.65 9.73
C HIS A 68 9.56 13.81 10.71
N ALA A 69 9.09 13.53 11.93
CA ALA A 69 8.97 14.52 13.00
C ALA A 69 10.33 15.14 13.38
N ALA A 70 11.38 14.32 13.46
CA ALA A 70 12.72 14.79 13.77
C ALA A 70 13.28 15.73 12.67
N ILE A 71 13.09 15.39 11.40
CA ILE A 71 13.51 16.24 10.27
C ILE A 71 12.68 17.54 10.23
N ARG A 72 11.36 17.46 10.46
CA ARG A 72 10.50 18.64 10.55
C ARG A 72 11.00 19.61 11.63
N ALA A 73 11.27 19.12 12.84
CA ALA A 73 11.78 19.93 13.94
C ALA A 73 13.14 20.58 13.62
N GLN A 74 14.03 19.89 12.90
CA GLN A 74 15.30 20.47 12.46
C GLN A 74 15.12 21.60 11.45
N LEU A 75 14.23 21.43 10.47
CA LEU A 75 13.95 22.46 9.47
C LEU A 75 13.23 23.68 10.08
N GLU A 76 12.30 23.46 11.00
CA GLU A 76 11.65 24.53 11.77
C GLU A 76 12.66 25.31 12.62
N ASN A 77 13.59 24.61 13.28
CA ASN A 77 14.68 25.25 14.02
C ASN A 77 15.60 26.06 13.09
N LEU A 78 15.91 25.56 11.89
CA LEU A 78 16.66 26.33 10.89
C LEU A 78 15.91 27.61 10.49
N LEU A 79 14.59 27.58 10.34
CA LEU A 79 13.79 28.79 10.09
C LEU A 79 13.80 29.77 11.27
N ALA A 80 13.69 29.26 12.49
CA ALA A 80 13.68 30.08 13.71
C ALA A 80 15.05 30.70 14.03
N SER A 81 16.14 30.06 13.60
CA SER A 81 17.51 30.51 13.88
C SER A 81 17.96 31.75 13.10
N GLY A 82 17.07 32.34 12.29
CA GLY A 82 17.33 33.59 11.54
C GLY A 82 18.43 33.49 10.48
N PRO A 83 18.39 32.52 9.56
CA PRO A 83 19.43 32.39 8.54
C PRO A 83 19.24 33.40 7.39
N VAL A 84 20.26 33.46 6.52
CA VAL A 84 20.22 34.18 5.23
C VAL A 84 18.94 33.81 4.46
N ALA A 85 18.27 34.78 3.85
CA ALA A 85 16.96 34.59 3.20
C ALA A 85 16.86 33.33 2.31
N ALA A 86 17.92 33.00 1.57
CA ALA A 86 18.00 31.81 0.72
C ALA A 86 17.90 30.47 1.48
N GLN A 87 18.45 30.37 2.70
CA GLN A 87 18.35 29.17 3.53
C GLN A 87 16.96 29.03 4.15
N ALA A 88 16.30 30.14 4.47
CA ALA A 88 14.93 30.12 4.95
C ALA A 88 13.95 29.69 3.86
N ASP A 89 14.14 30.14 2.63
CA ASP A 89 13.32 29.69 1.50
C ASP A 89 13.53 28.20 1.21
N LEU A 90 14.78 27.72 1.21
CA LEU A 90 15.08 26.30 1.03
C LEU A 90 14.48 25.43 2.14
N ALA A 91 14.55 25.86 3.41
CA ALA A 91 13.93 25.15 4.52
C ALA A 91 12.40 25.11 4.42
N ARG A 92 11.75 26.19 3.95
CA ARG A 92 10.29 26.21 3.67
C ARG A 92 9.92 25.22 2.56
N THR A 93 10.68 25.20 1.47
CA THR A 93 10.46 24.26 0.36
C THR A 93 10.59 22.81 0.83
N LEU A 94 11.62 22.50 1.62
CA LEU A 94 11.80 21.15 2.17
C LEU A 94 10.68 20.74 3.13
N LEU A 95 10.22 21.64 4.01
CA LEU A 95 9.07 21.40 4.89
C LEU A 95 7.80 21.12 4.08
N GLN A 96 7.52 21.91 3.05
CA GLN A 96 6.37 21.71 2.16
C GLN A 96 6.42 20.35 1.46
N HIS A 97 7.59 19.94 0.96
CA HIS A 97 7.74 18.63 0.34
C HIS A 97 7.55 17.48 1.34
N LEU A 98 8.07 17.64 2.56
CA LEU A 98 8.00 16.67 3.64
C LEU A 98 6.54 16.50 4.13
N ASP A 99 5.81 17.60 4.31
CA ASP A 99 4.39 17.59 4.68
C ASP A 99 3.52 17.02 3.56
N ALA A 100 3.80 17.37 2.30
CA ALA A 100 3.11 16.80 1.15
C ALA A 100 3.35 15.29 0.99
N THR A 101 4.52 14.78 1.40
CA THR A 101 4.74 13.32 1.45
C THR A 101 4.03 12.64 2.61
N ALA A 102 3.94 13.27 3.79
CA ALA A 102 3.21 12.69 4.94
C ALA A 102 1.69 12.68 4.73
N ALA A 103 1.13 13.77 4.19
CA ALA A 103 -0.30 13.83 3.84
C ALA A 103 -0.71 12.70 2.87
N LEU A 104 0.22 12.28 2.01
CA LEU A 104 0.02 11.17 1.09
C LEU A 104 -0.03 9.80 1.79
N ILE A 105 0.65 9.66 2.92
CA ILE A 105 0.77 8.43 3.70
C ILE A 105 -0.42 8.30 4.66
N ASP A 106 -0.84 9.41 5.28
CA ASP A 106 -1.92 9.43 6.27
C ASP A 106 -3.34 9.32 5.66
N ASP A 107 -3.54 9.84 4.45
CA ASP A 107 -4.85 9.82 3.76
C ASP A 107 -4.71 9.22 2.36
N VAL A 108 -4.36 7.92 2.30
CA VAL A 108 -4.16 7.24 1.01
C VAL A 108 -5.48 7.19 0.26
N PRO A 109 -5.59 7.84 -0.93
CA PRO A 109 -6.78 7.79 -1.74
C PRO A 109 -7.15 6.34 -2.07
N ARG A 110 -8.41 5.98 -1.85
CA ARG A 110 -8.94 4.63 -2.08
C ARG A 110 -9.56 4.50 -3.45
N THR A 111 -9.92 5.61 -4.09
CA THR A 111 -10.47 5.63 -5.44
C THR A 111 -9.65 6.48 -6.42
N LEU A 112 -9.88 6.25 -7.70
CA LEU A 112 -9.28 7.04 -8.76
C LEU A 112 -9.69 8.52 -8.65
N SER A 113 -10.98 8.81 -8.38
CA SER A 113 -11.47 10.18 -8.21
C SER A 113 -10.76 10.91 -7.07
N GLU A 114 -10.61 10.26 -5.91
CA GLU A 114 -9.88 10.83 -4.77
C GLU A 114 -8.42 11.10 -5.12
N THR A 115 -7.78 10.20 -5.87
CA THR A 115 -6.39 10.35 -6.31
C THR A 115 -6.25 11.54 -7.28
N LEU A 116 -7.18 11.68 -8.24
CA LEU A 116 -7.20 12.80 -9.18
C LEU A 116 -7.49 14.14 -8.47
N GLN A 117 -8.34 14.13 -7.45
CA GLN A 117 -8.59 15.31 -6.63
C GLN A 117 -7.35 15.73 -5.83
N ALA A 118 -6.59 14.77 -5.30
CA ALA A 118 -5.32 15.04 -4.66
C ALA A 118 -4.28 15.62 -5.64
N VAL A 119 -4.20 15.08 -6.87
CA VAL A 119 -3.37 15.65 -7.94
C VAL A 119 -3.77 17.08 -8.27
N ARG A 120 -5.07 17.36 -8.45
CA ARG A 120 -5.57 18.71 -8.74
C ARG A 120 -5.23 19.69 -7.63
N SER A 121 -5.40 19.27 -6.37
CA SER A 121 -5.11 20.09 -5.20
C SER A 121 -3.63 20.41 -5.10
N GLU A 122 -2.76 19.43 -5.38
CA GLU A 122 -1.31 19.63 -5.43
C GLU A 122 -0.89 20.58 -6.56
N ALA A 123 -1.41 20.39 -7.78
CA ALA A 123 -1.14 21.28 -8.91
C ALA A 123 -1.58 22.73 -8.60
N THR A 124 -2.76 22.89 -8.00
CA THR A 124 -3.28 24.20 -7.57
C THR A 124 -2.37 24.85 -6.54
N ARG A 125 -1.93 24.10 -5.53
CA ARG A 125 -1.07 24.60 -4.45
C ARG A 125 0.30 25.06 -4.95
N ARG A 126 0.85 24.39 -5.96
CA ARG A 126 2.14 24.74 -6.55
C ARG A 126 2.10 25.99 -7.41
N LEU A 127 0.92 26.36 -7.93
CA LEU A 127 0.70 27.62 -8.61
C LEU A 127 0.54 28.73 -7.57
N THR A 128 1.67 29.23 -7.06
CA THR A 128 1.74 30.20 -5.97
C THR A 128 1.50 31.65 -6.40
N THR A 129 1.59 31.94 -7.70
CA THR A 129 1.44 33.30 -8.25
C THR A 129 -0.05 33.62 -8.51
N PRO A 130 -0.60 34.78 -8.11
CA PRO A 130 -2.00 35.15 -8.33
C PRO A 130 -2.46 35.17 -9.80
N ALA A 131 -1.52 35.29 -10.73
CA ALA A 131 -1.77 35.27 -12.17
C ALA A 131 -1.76 33.86 -12.77
N ALA A 132 -1.31 32.86 -12.02
CA ALA A 132 -1.16 31.49 -12.50
C ALA A 132 -2.53 30.80 -12.57
N ARG A 133 -2.86 30.20 -13.72
CA ARG A 133 -4.13 29.51 -13.95
C ARG A 133 -3.92 28.01 -14.13
N LEU A 134 -4.72 27.21 -13.42
CA LEU A 134 -4.86 25.78 -13.67
C LEU A 134 -6.03 25.54 -14.61
N ASP A 135 -5.75 25.06 -15.81
CA ASP A 135 -6.74 24.47 -16.70
C ASP A 135 -6.77 22.96 -16.47
N TRP A 136 -7.92 22.45 -16.03
CA TRP A 136 -8.10 21.05 -15.64
C TRP A 136 -9.16 20.41 -16.52
N ASP A 137 -8.72 19.59 -17.45
CA ASP A 137 -9.58 18.87 -18.39
C ASP A 137 -9.51 17.37 -18.07
N CYS A 138 -10.59 16.83 -17.49
CA CYS A 138 -10.69 15.41 -17.18
C CYS A 138 -11.88 14.86 -17.94
N ALA A 139 -11.67 13.80 -18.71
CA ALA A 139 -12.74 13.19 -19.49
C ALA A 139 -13.94 12.81 -18.59
N GLU A 140 -15.14 13.26 -18.97
CA GLU A 140 -16.37 13.15 -18.17
C GLU A 140 -16.76 11.70 -17.84
N ASN A 141 -16.26 10.73 -18.59
CA ASN A 141 -16.58 9.31 -18.46
C ASN A 141 -15.45 8.45 -17.85
N LEU A 142 -14.58 9.04 -17.02
CA LEU A 142 -13.65 8.23 -16.22
C LEU A 142 -14.43 7.45 -15.14
N PRO A 143 -14.43 6.10 -15.15
CA PRO A 143 -15.10 5.36 -14.09
C PRO A 143 -14.25 5.40 -12.83
N ASP A 144 -14.93 5.55 -11.69
CA ASP A 144 -14.26 5.63 -10.40
C ASP A 144 -13.88 4.24 -9.90
N LEU A 145 -12.66 3.81 -10.23
CA LEU A 145 -12.13 2.50 -9.86
C LEU A 145 -11.47 2.55 -8.48
N PRO A 146 -11.62 1.51 -7.65
CA PRO A 146 -10.81 1.38 -6.45
C PRO A 146 -9.33 1.21 -6.83
N LEU A 147 -8.45 1.95 -6.16
CA LEU A 147 -7.01 1.85 -6.33
C LEU A 147 -6.39 1.22 -5.10
N ALA A 148 -5.44 0.30 -5.32
CA ALA A 148 -4.60 -0.17 -4.22
C ALA A 148 -3.74 1.00 -3.69
N PRO A 149 -3.46 1.07 -2.37
CA PRO A 149 -2.71 2.16 -1.76
C PRO A 149 -1.41 2.52 -2.51
N ASP A 150 -0.60 1.52 -2.83
CA ASP A 150 0.66 1.70 -3.53
C ASP A 150 0.50 2.06 -5.02
N GLN A 151 -0.66 1.80 -5.64
CA GLN A 151 -0.98 2.35 -6.98
C GLN A 151 -1.26 3.85 -6.90
N ALA A 152 -2.10 4.28 -5.95
CA ALA A 152 -2.40 5.70 -5.74
C ALA A 152 -1.11 6.49 -5.44
N LEU A 153 -0.27 5.97 -4.55
CA LEU A 153 1.03 6.58 -4.21
C LEU A 153 1.98 6.67 -5.42
N ARG A 154 2.06 5.64 -6.26
CA ARG A 154 2.90 5.65 -7.47
C ARG A 154 2.42 6.71 -8.47
N LEU A 155 1.11 6.82 -8.66
CA LEU A 155 0.54 7.84 -9.54
C LEU A 155 0.84 9.24 -9.02
N LEU A 156 0.54 9.51 -7.76
CA LEU A 156 0.79 10.79 -7.11
C LEU A 156 2.27 11.19 -7.16
N ARG A 157 3.17 10.25 -6.88
CA ARG A 157 4.62 10.46 -7.00
C ARG A 157 5.01 10.81 -8.42
N ARG A 158 4.54 10.04 -9.40
CA ARG A 158 4.91 10.26 -10.80
C ARG A 158 4.44 11.62 -11.29
N VAL A 159 3.22 12.02 -10.97
CA VAL A 159 2.71 13.34 -11.33
C VAL A 159 3.50 14.45 -10.62
N ARG A 160 3.85 14.28 -9.34
CA ARG A 160 4.71 15.22 -8.61
C ARG A 160 6.08 15.39 -9.27
N GLU A 161 6.76 14.29 -9.60
CA GLU A 161 8.05 14.34 -10.31
C GLU A 161 7.95 15.12 -11.62
N THR A 162 6.87 14.90 -12.38
CA THR A 162 6.62 15.63 -13.62
C THR A 162 6.30 17.11 -13.39
N LEU A 163 5.55 17.44 -12.34
CA LEU A 163 5.30 18.83 -11.96
C LEU A 163 6.57 19.52 -11.46
N ASP A 164 7.43 18.83 -10.71
CA ASP A 164 8.74 19.33 -10.26
C ASP A 164 9.62 19.67 -11.48
N GLU A 165 9.67 18.79 -12.48
CA GLU A 165 10.42 19.00 -13.73
C GLU A 165 9.87 20.15 -14.58
N LEU A 166 8.54 20.31 -14.65
CA LEU A 166 7.92 21.34 -15.47
C LEU A 166 7.91 22.73 -14.83
N LEU A 167 7.80 22.80 -13.50
CA LEU A 167 7.62 24.05 -12.74
C LEU A 167 8.92 24.66 -12.21
N GLU A 168 10.09 24.29 -12.76
CA GLU A 168 11.39 24.87 -12.37
C GLU A 168 11.45 26.40 -12.54
N ASP A 169 10.70 26.97 -13.48
CA ASP A 169 10.60 28.41 -13.75
C ASP A 169 9.21 28.96 -13.40
N GLN A 170 9.11 30.25 -13.01
CA GLN A 170 7.82 30.89 -12.76
C GLN A 170 7.00 31.00 -14.06
N GLY A 171 6.00 30.13 -14.22
CA GLY A 171 5.05 30.18 -15.32
C GLY A 171 3.68 30.73 -14.95
N GLN A 172 2.87 30.98 -15.98
CA GLN A 172 1.58 31.66 -15.88
C GLN A 172 0.39 30.73 -16.12
N ALA A 173 0.59 29.58 -16.76
CA ALA A 173 -0.50 28.64 -17.00
C ALA A 173 -0.02 27.19 -16.96
N LEU A 174 -0.84 26.33 -16.34
CA LEU A 174 -0.66 24.90 -16.31
C LEU A 174 -1.95 24.25 -16.81
N CYS A 175 -1.87 23.48 -17.88
CA CYS A 175 -2.97 22.68 -18.41
C CYS A 175 -2.69 21.20 -18.10
N ILE A 176 -3.64 20.53 -17.47
CA ILE A 176 -3.58 19.09 -17.22
C ILE A 176 -4.79 18.46 -17.89
N ARG A 177 -4.53 17.63 -18.90
CA ARG A 177 -5.55 16.84 -19.59
C ARG A 177 -5.43 15.38 -19.20
N ILE A 178 -6.54 14.77 -18.82
CA ILE A 178 -6.59 13.38 -18.36
C ILE A 178 -7.54 12.61 -19.27
N ASP A 179 -6.97 11.63 -19.96
CA ASP A 179 -7.72 10.71 -20.80
C ASP A 179 -7.47 9.26 -20.39
N ARG A 180 -8.44 8.40 -20.68
CA ARG A 180 -8.38 6.97 -20.44
C ARG A 180 -8.53 6.21 -21.75
N THR A 181 -7.50 5.45 -22.11
CA THR A 181 -7.56 4.50 -23.24
C THR A 181 -7.45 3.08 -22.71
N GLY A 182 -8.58 2.36 -22.65
CA GLY A 182 -8.65 0.98 -22.17
C GLY A 182 -8.31 0.87 -20.68
N ALA A 183 -7.18 0.25 -20.36
CA ALA A 183 -6.65 0.11 -18.99
C ALA A 183 -5.45 1.05 -18.72
N LYS A 184 -5.33 2.13 -19.49
CA LYS A 184 -4.27 3.13 -19.31
C LYS A 184 -4.89 4.51 -19.11
N LEU A 185 -4.38 5.23 -18.12
CA LEU A 185 -4.56 6.67 -17.97
C LEU A 185 -3.39 7.39 -18.62
N THR A 186 -3.69 8.47 -19.31
CA THR A 186 -2.70 9.38 -19.88
C THR A 186 -2.97 10.76 -19.29
N PHE A 187 -1.94 11.34 -18.69
CA PHE A 187 -1.91 12.74 -18.29
C PHE A 187 -1.05 13.48 -19.29
N GLU A 188 -1.61 14.47 -19.94
CA GLU A 188 -0.89 15.43 -20.78
C GLU A 188 -0.79 16.72 -19.96
N ILE A 189 0.43 17.05 -19.55
CA ILE A 189 0.71 18.20 -18.69
C ILE A 189 1.47 19.21 -19.54
N THR A 190 0.87 20.37 -19.75
CA THR A 190 1.44 21.48 -20.51
C THR A 190 1.66 22.66 -19.59
N HIS A 191 2.88 23.16 -19.53
CA HIS A 191 3.26 24.32 -18.73
C HIS A 191 3.70 25.46 -19.66
N GLU A 192 3.06 26.62 -19.53
CA GLU A 192 3.43 27.84 -20.24
C GLU A 192 4.20 28.78 -19.31
N ASN A 193 5.46 29.01 -19.67
CA ASN A 193 6.37 29.87 -18.92
C ASN A 193 6.35 31.33 -19.44
N ALA A 194 7.00 32.23 -18.71
CA ALA A 194 7.08 33.65 -19.06
C ALA A 194 7.78 33.94 -20.41
N THR A 195 8.51 32.97 -20.99
CA THR A 195 9.14 33.09 -22.30
C THR A 195 8.23 32.59 -23.45
N HIS A 196 6.99 32.21 -23.17
CA HIS A 196 5.99 31.69 -24.12
C HIS A 196 6.46 30.44 -24.89
N VAL A 197 7.41 29.68 -24.33
CA VAL A 197 7.81 28.38 -24.88
C VAL A 197 7.11 27.30 -24.05
N PRO A 198 6.08 26.62 -24.60
CA PRO A 198 5.37 25.59 -23.85
C PRO A 198 6.30 24.39 -23.59
N ARG A 199 6.30 23.91 -22.34
CA ARG A 199 6.90 22.62 -21.96
C ARG A 199 5.78 21.60 -21.80
N GLU A 200 5.94 20.44 -22.41
CA GLU A 200 4.93 19.39 -22.40
C GLU A 200 5.53 18.09 -21.84
N ALA A 201 4.77 17.42 -20.99
CA ALA A 201 5.11 16.10 -20.48
C ALA A 201 3.89 15.18 -20.54
N ILE A 202 4.14 13.91 -20.89
CA ILE A 202 3.11 12.89 -20.96
C ILE A 202 3.41 11.81 -19.92
N VAL A 203 2.51 11.67 -18.95
CA VAL A 203 2.57 10.60 -17.94
C VAL A 203 1.56 9.52 -18.31
N ARG A 204 2.04 8.29 -18.52
CA ARG A 204 1.18 7.13 -18.75
C ARG A 204 1.17 6.24 -17.52
N PHE A 205 -0.03 5.91 -17.06
CA PHE A 205 -0.24 5.09 -15.88
C PHE A 205 -1.15 3.91 -16.22
N ALA A 206 -0.77 2.70 -15.80
CA ALA A 206 -1.60 1.51 -15.99
C ALA A 206 -2.65 1.42 -14.88
N LEU A 207 -3.93 1.40 -15.25
CA LEU A 207 -5.03 1.11 -14.34
C LEU A 207 -5.14 -0.40 -14.10
N PRO A 208 -5.62 -0.81 -12.91
CA PRO A 208 -6.02 -2.19 -12.70
C PRO A 208 -7.08 -2.57 -13.74
N ARG A 209 -7.00 -3.80 -14.25
CA ARG A 209 -8.13 -4.37 -14.99
C ARG A 209 -9.31 -4.38 -14.05
N ALA A 210 -10.46 -3.87 -14.50
CA ALA A 210 -11.71 -4.15 -13.82
C ALA A 210 -11.89 -5.66 -13.91
N ASP A 211 -11.49 -6.38 -12.86
CA ASP A 211 -11.88 -7.77 -12.72
C ASP A 211 -13.41 -7.75 -12.69
N THR A 212 -13.98 -8.34 -13.73
CA THR A 212 -15.41 -8.53 -13.83
C THR A 212 -15.73 -9.55 -12.75
N GLY A 213 -16.11 -9.07 -11.57
CA GLY A 213 -16.65 -9.90 -10.52
C GLY A 213 -17.91 -10.57 -11.03
N ALA A 214 -17.79 -11.84 -11.38
CA ALA A 214 -18.87 -12.80 -11.56
C ALA A 214 -18.99 -13.64 -10.29
#